data_AF-A0A1Z9PA05-F1
#
_entry.id   AF-A0A1Z9PA05-F1
#
_cell.length_a   1.000
_cell.length_b   1.000
_cell.length_c   1.000
_cell.angle_alpha   90.00
_cell.angle_beta   90.00
_cell.angle_gamma   90.00
#
_symmetry.space_group_name_H-M   'P 1'
#
loop_
_entity.id
_entity.type
_entity.pdbx_description
1 polymer ?
#
loop_
_entity_poly.entity_id
_entity_poly.type
_entity_poly.pdbx_seq_one_letter_code
_entity_poly.pdbx_strand_id
1 'polypeptide(L)'
;MLFMLTPEIKTNLILKEIGIKRYSLRTKTTNSSKKDLYFYQKGTILSLLDKPFENFVQEQQELIKAIMASTKHDKGDEKSDRIIIQSENELEEKILSFSDIRLIIIFGITLNSELFFENSVHAPSINELFLKKSLKKDLWLQIKSKLNL
;
A
#
# COMPACT_ATOMS: atom_id res chain seq x y z
N MET A 1 -27.79 -47.23 -17.34
CA MET A 1 -26.58 -46.40 -17.48
C MET A 1 -25.95 -46.28 -16.10
N LEU A 2 -24.82 -46.97 -15.87
CA LEU A 2 -24.17 -47.04 -14.55
C LEU A 2 -23.37 -45.75 -14.33
N PHE A 3 -23.74 -44.93 -13.33
CA PHE A 3 -22.97 -43.74 -12.98
C PHE A 3 -21.72 -44.15 -12.21
N MET A 4 -20.53 -44.04 -12.83
CA MET A 4 -19.27 -44.10 -12.09
C MET A 4 -19.11 -42.83 -11.25
N LEU A 5 -19.15 -42.99 -9.93
CA LEU A 5 -18.90 -41.90 -9.00
C LEU A 5 -17.40 -41.55 -9.04
N THR A 6 -17.08 -40.29 -9.32
CA THR A 6 -15.69 -39.80 -9.28
C THR A 6 -15.13 -39.93 -7.85
N PRO A 7 -13.79 -40.04 -7.69
CA PRO A 7 -13.16 -40.15 -6.38
C PRO A 7 -13.61 -39.06 -5.40
N GLU A 8 -13.79 -37.82 -5.90
CA GLU A 8 -14.31 -36.71 -5.10
C GLU A 8 -15.74 -36.94 -4.58
N ILE A 9 -16.64 -37.48 -5.41
CA ILE A 9 -18.02 -37.78 -5.00
C ILE A 9 -18.04 -38.90 -3.97
N LYS A 10 -17.17 -39.92 -4.13
CA LYS A 10 -17.04 -41.02 -3.16
C LYS A 10 -16.54 -40.52 -1.81
N THR A 11 -15.48 -39.70 -1.79
CA THR A 11 -14.97 -39.10 -0.55
C THR A 11 -16.03 -38.23 0.13
N ASN A 12 -16.79 -37.44 -0.63
CA ASN A 12 -17.88 -36.63 -0.11
C ASN A 12 -19.03 -37.45 0.50
N LEU A 13 -19.34 -38.63 -0.06
CA LEU A 13 -20.33 -39.56 0.50
C LEU A 13 -19.85 -40.17 1.82
N ILE A 14 -18.59 -40.61 1.87
CA ILE A 14 -17.98 -41.19 3.09
C ILE A 14 -17.99 -40.18 4.23
N LEU A 15 -17.56 -38.93 3.98
CA LEU A 15 -17.54 -37.86 4.99
C LEU A 15 -18.94 -37.52 5.53
N LYS A 16 -19.98 -37.64 4.69
CA LYS A 16 -21.37 -37.46 5.10
C LYS A 16 -21.87 -38.60 5.99
N GLU A 17 -21.49 -39.85 5.71
CA GLU A 17 -21.88 -41.01 6.52
C GLU A 17 -21.29 -40.96 7.94
N ILE A 18 -20.07 -40.46 8.10
CA ILE A 18 -19.40 -40.34 9.40
C ILE A 18 -19.78 -39.08 10.22
N GLY A 19 -20.83 -38.37 9.81
CA GLY A 19 -21.38 -37.24 10.58
C GLY A 19 -20.57 -35.94 10.55
N ILE A 20 -19.54 -35.84 9.70
CA ILE A 20 -18.75 -34.62 9.56
C ILE A 20 -19.54 -33.59 8.75
N LYS A 21 -19.77 -32.40 9.35
CA LYS A 21 -20.46 -31.29 8.66
C LYS A 21 -19.67 -30.90 7.41
N ARG A 22 -20.37 -30.86 6.28
CA ARG A 22 -19.82 -30.57 4.96
C ARG A 22 -19.20 -29.17 4.95
N TYR A 23 -18.01 -29.02 4.38
CA TYR A 23 -17.56 -27.72 3.91
C TYR A 23 -18.21 -27.48 2.55
N SER A 24 -19.11 -26.50 2.45
CA SER A 24 -19.56 -26.03 1.14
C SER A 24 -18.33 -25.56 0.37
N LEU A 25 -18.18 -26.01 -0.89
CA LEU A 25 -17.14 -25.50 -1.77
C LEU A 25 -17.27 -23.97 -1.79
N ARG A 26 -16.30 -23.26 -1.22
CA ARG A 26 -16.33 -21.81 -1.12
C ARG A 26 -16.45 -21.28 -2.55
N THR A 27 -17.56 -20.62 -2.88
CA THR A 27 -17.66 -19.87 -4.14
C THR A 27 -16.43 -19.00 -4.21
N LYS A 28 -15.63 -19.13 -5.30
CA LYS A 28 -14.46 -18.28 -5.52
C LYS A 28 -14.92 -16.86 -5.28
N THR A 29 -14.49 -16.30 -4.15
CA THR A 29 -14.87 -14.96 -3.77
C THR A 29 -14.15 -14.10 -4.80
N THR A 30 -14.91 -13.48 -5.70
CA THR A 30 -14.42 -12.32 -6.46
C THR A 30 -14.24 -11.19 -5.47
N ASN A 31 -13.31 -11.37 -4.52
CA ASN A 31 -12.90 -10.32 -3.63
C ASN A 31 -12.03 -9.41 -4.49
N SER A 32 -12.62 -8.35 -5.04
CA SER A 32 -11.90 -7.09 -5.10
C SER A 32 -11.61 -6.73 -3.64
N SER A 33 -10.56 -7.31 -3.07
CA SER A 33 -10.23 -7.11 -1.66
C SER A 33 -9.93 -5.63 -1.51
N LYS A 34 -10.82 -4.90 -0.85
CA LYS A 34 -10.57 -3.49 -0.51
C LYS A 34 -9.23 -3.45 0.22
N LYS A 35 -8.25 -2.75 -0.36
CA LYS A 35 -6.97 -2.50 0.26
C LYS A 35 -7.06 -1.16 0.99
N ASP A 36 -6.57 -1.17 2.22
CA ASP A 36 -6.39 0.04 2.99
C ASP A 36 -4.99 0.58 2.74
N LEU A 37 -4.93 1.84 2.35
CA LEU A 37 -3.73 2.61 2.20
C LEU A 37 -3.86 3.86 3.07
N TYR A 38 -2.75 4.40 3.53
CA TYR A 38 -2.77 5.63 4.32
C TYR A 38 -1.88 6.65 3.64
N PHE A 39 -2.21 7.92 3.80
CA PHE A 39 -1.34 8.99 3.32
C PHE A 39 -1.03 9.99 4.42
N TYR A 40 0.09 10.66 4.22
CA TYR A 40 0.50 11.83 4.96
C TYR A 40 1.04 12.86 3.96
N GLN A 41 0.38 13.99 3.87
CA GLN A 41 0.73 15.11 3.00
C GLN A 41 1.21 16.28 3.84
N LYS A 42 2.25 16.95 3.35
CA LYS A 42 2.70 18.23 3.88
C LYS A 42 3.14 19.11 2.73
N GLY A 43 2.48 20.25 2.54
CA GLY A 43 2.66 21.08 1.35
C GLY A 43 2.36 20.30 0.07
N THR A 44 3.29 20.33 -0.89
CA THR A 44 3.13 19.67 -2.21
C THR A 44 3.73 18.26 -2.25
N ILE A 45 4.08 17.68 -1.11
CA ILE A 45 4.68 16.35 -1.02
C ILE A 45 3.67 15.39 -0.37
N LEU A 46 3.43 14.26 -1.02
CA LEU A 46 2.55 13.19 -0.53
C LEU A 46 3.38 11.97 -0.15
N SER A 47 3.15 11.41 1.03
CA SER A 47 3.71 10.15 1.47
C SER A 47 2.62 9.09 1.54
N LEU A 48 2.84 7.92 0.93
CA LEU A 48 1.98 6.75 1.07
C LEU A 48 2.58 5.80 2.12
N LEU A 49 1.75 5.35 3.04
CA LEU A 49 2.11 4.63 4.25
C LEU A 49 1.28 3.34 4.42
N ASP A 50 1.90 2.34 5.04
CA ASP A 50 1.31 1.03 5.33
C ASP A 50 0.33 1.05 6.54
N LYS A 51 0.40 2.11 7.35
CA LYS A 51 -0.48 2.36 8.50
C LYS A 51 -0.71 3.88 8.68
N PRO A 52 -1.71 4.30 9.49
CA PRO A 52 -1.93 5.72 9.80
C PRO A 52 -0.67 6.39 10.32
N PHE A 53 -0.47 7.67 9.97
CA PHE A 53 0.69 8.45 10.41
C PHE A 53 0.81 8.50 11.94
N GLU A 54 -0.32 8.61 12.61
CA GLU A 54 -0.45 8.71 14.06
C GLU A 54 -0.04 7.39 14.77
N ASN A 55 -0.04 6.28 14.04
CA ASN A 55 0.34 4.96 14.55
C ASN A 55 1.85 4.67 14.42
N PHE A 56 2.64 5.60 13.90
CA PHE A 56 4.10 5.54 13.98
C PHE A 56 4.59 6.06 15.33
N VAL A 57 5.70 5.53 15.84
CA VAL A 57 6.35 6.10 17.04
C VAL A 57 6.95 7.47 16.72
N GLN A 58 7.20 8.28 17.74
CA GLN A 58 7.62 9.68 17.57
C GLN A 58 8.85 9.81 16.65
N GLU A 59 9.88 8.98 16.84
CA GLU A 59 11.10 9.06 16.04
C GLU A 59 10.88 8.69 14.57
N GLN A 60 9.88 7.84 14.30
CA GLN A 60 9.48 7.48 12.94
C GLN A 60 8.66 8.61 12.29
N GLN A 61 7.77 9.24 13.05
CA GLN A 61 7.04 10.43 12.60
C GLN A 61 8.01 11.58 12.29
N GLU A 62 8.98 11.82 13.16
CA GLU A 62 10.04 12.81 12.95
C GLU A 62 10.89 12.50 11.72
N LEU A 63 11.19 11.21 11.47
CA LEU A 63 11.89 10.79 10.25
C LEU A 63 11.08 11.11 8.99
N ILE A 64 9.78 10.79 8.96
CA ILE A 64 8.90 11.11 7.83
C ILE A 64 8.89 12.63 7.61
N LYS A 65 8.66 13.40 8.68
CA LYS A 65 8.65 14.87 8.64
C LYS A 65 9.98 15.44 8.15
N ALA A 66 11.11 14.90 8.59
CA ALA A 66 12.44 15.33 8.15
C ALA A 66 12.69 15.02 6.67
N ILE A 67 12.28 13.84 6.19
CA ILE A 67 12.36 13.50 4.77
C ILE A 67 11.54 14.49 3.94
N MET A 68 10.30 14.79 4.34
CA MET A 68 9.47 15.76 3.63
C MET A 68 10.06 17.17 3.67
N ALA A 69 10.55 17.62 4.83
CA ALA A 69 11.21 18.91 4.96
C ALA A 69 12.47 19.05 4.10
N SER A 70 13.21 17.95 3.90
CA SER A 70 14.41 17.96 3.05
C SER A 70 14.12 18.31 1.59
N THR A 71 12.88 18.07 1.12
CA THR A 71 12.46 18.44 -0.24
C THR A 71 12.35 19.95 -0.45
N LYS A 72 12.29 20.76 0.63
CA LYS A 72 11.99 22.21 0.61
C LYS A 72 10.62 22.60 0.03
N HIS A 73 9.75 21.62 -0.18
CA HIS A 73 8.41 21.76 -0.74
C HIS A 73 7.32 21.40 0.28
N ASP A 74 7.67 21.32 1.56
CA ASP A 74 6.77 20.99 2.67
C ASP A 74 6.10 22.22 3.31
N LYS A 75 6.23 23.39 2.67
CA LYS A 75 5.56 24.62 3.11
C LYS A 75 4.08 24.54 2.73
N GLY A 76 3.23 24.28 3.71
CA GLY A 76 1.78 24.26 3.54
C GLY A 76 1.09 23.45 4.63
N ASP A 77 -0.18 23.15 4.40
CA ASP A 77 -1.00 22.38 5.34
C ASP A 77 -0.50 20.94 5.48
N GLU A 78 -0.69 20.40 6.68
CA GLU A 78 -0.44 19.00 7.03
C GLU A 78 -1.78 18.25 7.04
N LYS A 79 -1.85 17.13 6.32
CA LYS A 79 -3.08 16.30 6.20
C LYS A 79 -2.70 14.82 6.21
N SER A 80 -3.44 14.01 6.95
CA SER A 80 -3.33 12.55 6.93
C SER A 80 -4.72 11.94 6.93
N ASP A 81 -4.90 10.85 6.16
CA ASP A 81 -6.12 10.07 6.20
C ASP A 81 -5.92 8.67 5.59
N ARG A 82 -6.96 7.86 5.65
CA ARG A 82 -7.07 6.55 5.01
C ARG A 82 -7.67 6.66 3.61
N ILE A 83 -7.09 5.90 2.70
CA ILE A 83 -7.55 5.68 1.33
C ILE A 83 -8.00 4.22 1.24
N ILE A 84 -9.29 4.01 1.00
CA ILE A 84 -9.82 2.69 0.70
C ILE A 84 -9.86 2.55 -0.82
N ILE A 85 -9.21 1.52 -1.36
CA ILE A 85 -9.15 1.26 -2.80
C ILE A 85 -9.60 -0.16 -3.13
N GLN A 86 -10.31 -0.32 -4.23
CA GLN A 86 -10.72 -1.60 -4.79
C GLN A 86 -9.84 -2.03 -5.96
N SER A 87 -9.16 -1.07 -6.58
CA SER A 87 -8.21 -1.24 -7.69
C SER A 87 -7.13 -0.16 -7.65
N GLU A 88 -6.06 -0.33 -8.44
CA GLU A 88 -4.99 0.67 -8.53
C GLU A 88 -5.40 1.91 -9.33
N ASN A 89 -6.36 1.79 -10.26
CA ASN A 89 -6.92 2.94 -10.98
C ASN A 89 -7.68 3.88 -10.02
N GLU A 90 -8.39 3.32 -9.03
CA GLU A 90 -9.05 4.14 -8.01
C GLU A 90 -8.03 4.91 -7.13
N LEU A 91 -6.84 4.32 -6.91
CA LEU A 91 -5.76 5.01 -6.22
C LEU A 91 -5.24 6.19 -7.05
N GLU A 92 -5.06 6.01 -8.36
CA GLU A 92 -4.64 7.08 -9.27
C GLU A 92 -5.66 8.24 -9.29
N GLU A 93 -6.94 7.95 -9.44
CA GLU A 93 -8.01 8.96 -9.39
C GLU A 93 -8.01 9.73 -8.07
N LYS A 94 -7.85 9.02 -6.94
CA LYS A 94 -7.74 9.66 -5.63
C LYS A 94 -6.48 10.53 -5.54
N ILE A 95 -5.34 10.07 -6.02
CA ILE A 95 -4.10 10.86 -6.00
C ILE A 95 -4.24 12.11 -6.89
N LEU A 96 -4.83 11.99 -8.08
CA LEU A 96 -5.12 13.12 -8.97
C LEU A 96 -6.08 14.14 -8.36
N SER A 97 -6.95 13.71 -7.43
CA SER A 97 -7.84 14.62 -6.70
C SER A 97 -7.10 15.53 -5.71
N PHE A 98 -5.90 15.16 -5.27
CA PHE A 98 -5.07 16.05 -4.47
C PHE A 98 -4.45 17.11 -5.38
N SER A 99 -4.85 18.36 -5.19
CA SER A 99 -4.30 19.47 -5.95
C SER A 99 -2.83 19.72 -5.59
N ASP A 100 -2.01 20.01 -6.60
CA ASP A 100 -0.63 20.50 -6.47
C ASP A 100 0.38 19.54 -5.81
N ILE A 101 0.28 18.23 -6.07
CA ILE A 101 1.33 17.28 -5.68
C ILE A 101 2.51 17.37 -6.65
N ARG A 102 3.69 17.69 -6.12
CA ARG A 102 4.97 17.70 -6.85
C ARG A 102 5.73 16.39 -6.77
N LEU A 103 5.60 15.65 -5.68
CA LEU A 103 6.30 14.38 -5.48
C LEU A 103 5.49 13.46 -4.58
N ILE A 104 5.48 12.17 -4.93
CA ILE A 104 4.88 11.11 -4.14
C ILE A 104 5.98 10.17 -3.65
N ILE A 105 6.03 9.90 -2.36
CA ILE A 105 6.99 8.97 -1.76
C ILE A 105 6.22 7.77 -1.20
N ILE A 106 6.57 6.57 -1.65
CA ILE A 106 5.83 5.34 -1.34
C ILE A 106 6.68 4.48 -0.42
N PHE A 107 6.32 4.36 0.86
CA PHE A 107 7.15 3.69 1.86
C PHE A 107 6.71 2.24 2.09
N GLY A 108 7.54 1.28 1.69
CA GLY A 108 7.38 -0.14 2.05
C GLY A 108 6.13 -0.83 1.49
N ILE A 109 5.42 -0.16 0.57
CA ILE A 109 4.22 -0.68 -0.07
C ILE A 109 4.55 -1.04 -1.51
N THR A 110 4.21 -2.26 -1.91
CA THR A 110 4.29 -2.71 -3.29
C THR A 110 2.97 -2.42 -3.98
N LEU A 111 3.02 -1.52 -4.97
CA LEU A 111 1.91 -1.24 -5.88
C LEU A 111 2.33 -1.76 -7.27
N ASN A 112 1.43 -2.45 -7.97
CA ASN A 112 1.73 -3.09 -9.26
C ASN A 112 1.58 -2.14 -10.45
N SER A 113 1.42 -0.85 -10.21
CA SER A 113 1.19 0.09 -11.29
C SER A 113 2.52 0.71 -11.71
N GLU A 114 2.92 0.37 -12.92
CA GLU A 114 3.86 1.13 -13.75
C GLU A 114 3.35 2.57 -14.03
N LEU A 115 2.14 2.92 -13.56
CA LEU A 115 1.41 4.16 -13.84
C LEU A 115 1.56 5.23 -12.75
N PHE A 116 2.20 4.95 -11.61
CA PHE A 116 2.34 5.96 -10.57
C PHE A 116 3.38 7.01 -10.96
N PHE A 117 2.86 8.12 -11.50
CA PHE A 117 3.41 9.47 -11.63
C PHE A 117 4.91 9.56 -11.95
N GLU A 118 5.28 10.25 -13.03
CA GLU A 118 6.70 10.57 -13.34
C GLU A 118 7.47 11.09 -12.11
N ASN A 119 6.75 11.73 -11.18
CA ASN A 119 7.25 12.25 -9.92
C ASN A 119 6.95 11.36 -8.70
N SER A 120 7.06 10.05 -8.83
CA SER A 120 7.00 9.10 -7.71
C SER A 120 8.38 8.54 -7.35
N VAL A 121 8.56 8.21 -6.07
CA VAL A 121 9.76 7.56 -5.52
C VAL A 121 9.33 6.39 -4.65
N HIS A 122 9.81 5.19 -4.98
CA HIS A 122 9.65 4.02 -4.14
C HIS A 122 10.75 3.98 -3.08
N ALA A 123 10.32 4.03 -1.83
CA ALA A 123 11.18 3.99 -0.67
C ALA A 123 11.02 2.67 0.09
N PRO A 124 12.08 2.19 0.77
CA PRO A 124 11.96 1.14 1.77
C PRO A 124 10.95 1.53 2.86
N SER A 125 10.52 0.56 3.66
CA SER A 125 9.63 0.87 4.79
C SER A 125 10.31 1.85 5.76
N ILE A 126 9.50 2.61 6.50
CA ILE A 126 10.01 3.53 7.52
C ILE A 126 10.85 2.79 8.58
N ASN A 127 10.47 1.56 8.93
CA ASN A 127 11.23 0.69 9.82
C ASN A 127 12.64 0.39 9.27
N GLU A 128 12.73 0.03 7.99
CA GLU A 128 14.03 -0.26 7.36
C GLU A 128 14.90 0.99 7.23
N LEU A 129 14.31 2.12 6.85
CA LEU A 129 15.00 3.40 6.81
C LEU A 129 15.52 3.79 8.19
N PHE A 130 14.76 3.52 9.25
CA PHE A 130 15.19 3.77 10.61
C PHE A 130 16.45 2.97 10.98
N LEU A 131 16.48 1.69 10.61
CA LEU A 131 17.56 0.75 10.96
C LEU A 131 18.82 0.92 10.09
N LYS A 132 18.68 1.24 8.80
CA LYS A 132 19.80 1.28 7.84
C LYS A 132 20.06 2.69 7.30
N LYS A 133 21.17 3.30 7.74
CA LYS A 133 21.58 4.65 7.30
C LYS A 133 21.86 4.76 5.80
N SER A 134 22.38 3.72 5.16
CA SER A 134 22.67 3.74 3.71
C SER A 134 21.42 3.98 2.88
N LEU A 135 20.29 3.37 3.25
CA LEU A 135 19.01 3.51 2.55
C LEU A 135 18.49 4.95 2.55
N LYS A 136 18.79 5.75 3.60
CA LYS A 136 18.41 7.16 3.64
C LYS A 136 19.16 7.98 2.60
N LYS A 137 20.44 7.68 2.36
CA LYS A 137 21.26 8.34 1.34
C LYS A 137 20.73 8.03 -0.05
N ASP A 138 20.42 6.77 -0.30
CA ASP A 138 19.90 6.32 -1.60
C ASP A 138 18.53 6.94 -1.90
N LEU A 139 17.64 6.99 -0.89
CA LEU A 139 16.37 7.69 -0.98
C LEU A 139 16.54 9.18 -1.28
N TRP A 140 17.46 9.85 -0.58
CA TRP A 140 17.72 11.28 -0.81
C TRP A 140 18.20 11.56 -2.23
N LEU A 141 19.06 10.70 -2.80
CA LEU A 141 19.52 10.84 -4.18
C LEU A 141 18.36 10.73 -5.19
N GLN A 142 17.40 9.82 -4.95
CA GLN A 142 16.21 9.67 -5.78
C GLN A 142 15.28 10.88 -5.67
N ILE A 143 15.04 11.39 -4.46
CA ILE A 143 14.25 12.60 -4.24
C ILE A 143 14.88 13.79 -4.96
N LYS A 144 16.21 13.94 -4.82
CA LYS A 144 16.97 15.03 -5.43
C LYS A 144 16.86 15.01 -6.96
N SER A 145 16.99 13.84 -7.58
CA SER A 145 16.90 13.72 -9.03
C SER A 145 15.49 14.01 -9.55
N LYS A 146 14.45 13.60 -8.83
CA LYS A 146 13.04 13.87 -9.21
C LYS A 146 12.65 15.33 -9.07
N LEU A 147 13.16 16.02 -8.06
CA LEU A 147 12.83 17.43 -7.80
C LEU A 147 13.81 18.43 -8.43
N ASN A 148 14.85 17.96 -9.14
CA ASN A 148 15.92 18.78 -9.70
C ASN A 148 16.55 19.74 -8.67
N LEU A 149 16.82 19.21 -7.46
CA LEU A 149 17.38 19.95 -6.31
C LEU A 149 18.92 20.00 -6.30
#